data_AF-A0A512DF74-F1
#
_entry.id   AF-A0A512DF74-F1
#
_cell.length_a   1.000
_cell.length_b   1.000
_cell.length_c   1.000
_cell.angle_alpha   90.00
_cell.angle_beta   90.00
_cell.angle_gamma   90.00
#
_symmetry.space_group_name_H-M   'P 1'
#
loop_
_entity.id
_entity.type
_entity.pdbx_description
1 polymer ?
#
loop_
_entity_poly.entity_id
_entity_poly.type
_entity_poly.pdbx_seq_one_letter_code
_entity_poly.pdbx_strand_id
1 'polypeptide(L)'
;MLLCRKFPTATRIRPSRGDAGIDVLVPLEHGHAVYQVKRFSANLTTGQKTQIVDSYERLAASELVRALDVREWHLVMPLDPTKENLLWFRGLGADASYSQAWDGLTFCDALAAEYPTVVDYYLHDGRDRLETALSSMTDILRLEKRLTGGGPIQPAEAIDGLLALDDALNRSDPFYRYSISLGDTDLTREEEWLVAAAQTSDGSRTVTVRVFARCAESVVERPVPMSVRIDPAGDTELLAKLRDFTKFGVGFTAPDGTVDVDMDLPGGLGGSLKSGSLTISPARRKGELVEFRLQVLDPQGATVAESRVRQVEFSEGTSKLGARTLLAEERDAFTMEIRFDLETQTTTCHFEASDPSGRRPEDVVAGFRVLKALCSPNLFRIVPLFGPPEGTAFPTVEVERNPWVTLARLVEVVDEIQAHTTTRLTVPDPAVVTMKELRDLEEVAELLRGEVVSKPWDSFTLHLHPGRATPEMDAMTAMVVNDLKVQVGDAEVALGYVQMVIPAARVRPGPPVLHDDHVDVVLEPMNEMPATLRHTTADPRPTQ
;
A
#
# COMPACT_ATOMS: atom_id res chain seq x y z
N MET A 1 -3.32 24.17 25.71
CA MET A 1 -3.12 22.84 26.32
C MET A 1 -4.36 22.26 26.98
N LEU A 2 -5.01 22.90 27.96
CA LEU A 2 -6.24 22.33 28.57
C LEU A 2 -7.32 21.99 27.52
N LEU A 3 -7.62 22.91 26.61
CA LEU A 3 -8.53 22.65 25.46
C LEU A 3 -8.05 21.50 24.57
N CYS A 4 -6.75 21.44 24.25
CA CYS A 4 -6.17 20.36 23.45
C CYS A 4 -6.21 19.00 24.16
N ARG A 5 -6.25 18.96 25.50
CA ARG A 5 -6.42 17.71 26.26
C ARG A 5 -7.86 17.24 26.24
N LYS A 6 -8.83 18.16 26.33
CA LYS A 6 -10.25 17.88 26.15
C LYS A 6 -10.60 17.45 24.73
N PHE A 7 -9.92 18.03 23.75
CA PHE A 7 -10.11 17.76 22.32
C PHE A 7 -8.77 17.31 21.72
N PRO A 8 -8.42 16.01 21.80
CA PRO A 8 -7.08 15.51 21.45
C PRO A 8 -6.61 15.84 20.03
N THR A 9 -7.54 15.95 19.07
CA THR A 9 -7.28 16.30 17.67
C THR A 9 -7.28 17.81 17.40
N ALA A 10 -7.47 18.64 18.42
CA ALA A 10 -7.45 20.10 18.28
C ALA A 10 -6.06 20.59 17.87
N THR A 11 -6.05 21.60 17.01
CA THR A 11 -4.83 22.24 16.52
C THR A 11 -4.73 23.64 17.08
N ARG A 12 -3.61 23.97 17.72
CA ARG A 12 -3.34 25.35 18.11
C ARG A 12 -2.78 26.12 16.91
N ILE A 13 -3.39 27.24 16.59
CA ILE A 13 -2.92 28.10 15.49
C ILE A 13 -1.89 29.08 16.04
N ARG A 14 -0.67 29.06 15.48
CA ARG A 14 0.35 30.07 15.76
C ARG A 14 0.35 31.12 14.65
N PRO A 15 0.28 32.42 14.98
CA PRO A 15 0.27 33.46 13.96
C PRO A 15 1.62 33.60 13.27
N SER A 16 1.65 33.55 11.94
CA SER A 16 2.82 33.92 11.12
C SER A 16 2.85 35.41 10.78
N ARG A 17 1.67 36.07 10.65
CA ARG A 17 1.43 37.53 10.64
C ARG A 17 -0.03 37.80 11.07
N GLY A 18 -0.29 37.86 12.37
CA GLY A 18 -1.65 37.94 12.92
C GLY A 18 -2.36 36.58 12.99
N ASP A 19 -3.27 36.41 13.95
CA ASP A 19 -3.93 35.14 14.30
C ASP A 19 -5.24 34.90 13.55
N ALA A 20 -5.66 35.83 12.68
CA ALA A 20 -6.99 35.85 12.03
C ALA A 20 -8.18 35.61 13.00
N GLY A 21 -7.97 35.81 14.32
CA GLY A 21 -8.98 35.51 15.34
C GLY A 21 -9.20 34.03 15.68
N ILE A 22 -8.21 33.15 15.43
CA ILE A 22 -8.27 31.71 15.74
C ILE A 22 -7.09 31.34 16.64
N ASP A 23 -7.33 30.92 17.88
CA ASP A 23 -6.27 30.41 18.77
C ASP A 23 -6.21 28.88 18.75
N VAL A 24 -7.36 28.22 18.82
CA VAL A 24 -7.48 26.75 18.78
C VAL A 24 -8.62 26.35 17.85
N LEU A 25 -8.34 25.43 16.94
CA LEU A 25 -9.30 24.84 16.01
C LEU A 25 -9.60 23.41 16.44
N VAL A 26 -10.88 23.08 16.58
CA VAL A 26 -11.36 21.75 16.96
C VAL A 26 -12.18 21.16 15.82
N PRO A 27 -11.80 20.00 15.26
CA PRO A 27 -12.62 19.32 14.26
C PRO A 27 -13.90 18.76 14.90
N LEU A 28 -15.03 18.95 14.22
CA LEU A 28 -16.31 18.36 14.59
C LEU A 28 -16.65 17.22 13.61
N GLU A 29 -17.73 16.47 13.87
CA GLU A 29 -18.26 15.51 12.90
C GLU A 29 -18.58 16.19 11.55
N HIS A 30 -19.06 17.44 11.62
CA HIS A 30 -19.33 18.28 10.46
C HIS A 30 -18.75 19.69 10.70
N GLY A 31 -17.71 20.05 9.96
CA GLY A 31 -17.05 21.35 10.06
C GLY A 31 -16.14 21.50 11.28
N HIS A 32 -15.97 22.73 11.77
CA HIS A 32 -15.03 23.03 12.86
C HIS A 32 -15.61 23.98 13.92
N ALA A 33 -15.15 23.83 15.16
CA ALA A 33 -15.30 24.81 16.23
C ALA A 33 -14.01 25.63 16.40
N VAL A 34 -14.16 26.95 16.51
CA VAL A 34 -13.06 27.88 16.78
C VAL A 34 -13.14 28.33 18.23
N TYR A 35 -12.04 28.20 18.95
CA TYR A 35 -11.88 28.72 20.30
C TYR A 35 -10.91 29.90 20.27
N GLN A 36 -11.39 31.08 20.66
CA GLN A 36 -10.57 32.27 20.91
C GLN A 36 -10.36 32.43 22.41
N VAL A 37 -9.10 32.43 22.84
CA VAL A 37 -8.70 32.48 24.25
C VAL A 37 -8.27 33.89 24.61
N LYS A 38 -8.87 34.47 25.67
CA LYS A 38 -8.46 35.76 26.24
C LYS A 38 -8.14 35.60 27.73
N ARG A 39 -7.07 36.27 28.18
CA ARG A 39 -6.60 36.21 29.58
C ARG A 39 -7.35 37.12 30.57
N PHE A 40 -8.49 37.70 30.19
CA PHE A 40 -9.16 38.70 31.04
C PHE A 40 -9.93 38.01 32.17
N SER A 41 -9.61 38.37 33.42
CA SER A 41 -10.15 37.77 34.65
C SER A 41 -10.93 38.74 35.53
N ALA A 42 -11.12 39.97 35.08
CA ALA A 42 -11.86 41.02 35.78
C ALA A 42 -12.82 41.72 34.82
N ASN A 43 -13.69 42.58 35.35
CA ASN A 43 -14.66 43.34 34.55
C ASN A 43 -14.02 43.95 33.30
N LEU A 44 -14.62 43.68 32.13
CA LEU A 44 -14.06 44.09 30.85
C LEU A 44 -14.05 45.60 30.69
N THR A 45 -12.87 46.15 30.42
CA THR A 45 -12.72 47.53 29.98
C THR A 45 -13.18 47.69 28.53
N THR A 46 -13.45 48.92 28.11
CA THR A 46 -13.80 49.22 26.71
C THR A 46 -12.77 48.66 25.73
N GLY A 47 -11.47 48.81 26.03
CA GLY A 47 -10.40 48.30 25.17
C GLY A 47 -10.36 46.76 25.08
N GLN A 48 -10.71 46.05 26.17
CA GLN A 48 -10.80 44.59 26.15
C GLN A 48 -12.02 44.11 25.35
N LYS A 49 -13.15 44.80 25.44
CA LYS A 49 -14.32 44.56 24.58
C LYS A 49 -13.97 44.78 23.11
N THR A 50 -13.27 45.87 22.78
CA THR A 50 -12.77 46.13 21.41
C THR A 50 -11.87 45.00 20.92
N GLN A 51 -10.92 44.50 21.73
CA GLN A 51 -10.08 43.36 21.31
C GLN A 51 -10.87 42.09 20.99
N ILE A 52 -11.96 41.83 21.71
CA ILE A 52 -12.83 40.67 21.44
C ILE A 52 -13.58 40.90 20.13
N VAL A 53 -14.17 42.09 19.94
CA VAL A 53 -14.86 42.49 18.71
C VAL A 53 -13.93 42.36 17.50
N ASP A 54 -12.74 42.95 17.58
CA ASP A 54 -11.74 42.90 16.50
C ASP A 54 -11.32 41.46 16.17
N SER A 55 -11.26 40.57 17.15
CA SER A 55 -10.91 39.15 16.90
C SER A 55 -12.04 38.43 16.18
N TYR A 56 -13.28 38.67 16.61
CA TYR A 56 -14.48 38.13 15.97
C TYR A 56 -14.66 38.66 14.54
N GLU A 57 -14.54 39.97 14.33
CA GLU A 57 -14.69 40.58 13.00
C GLU A 57 -13.60 40.09 12.04
N ARG A 58 -12.37 39.90 12.52
CA ARG A 58 -11.28 39.31 11.73
C ARG A 58 -11.60 37.87 11.31
N LEU A 59 -12.17 37.07 12.18
CA LEU A 59 -12.63 35.73 11.82
C LEU A 59 -13.79 35.82 10.81
N ALA A 60 -14.83 36.60 11.11
CA ALA A 60 -16.02 36.72 10.28
C ALA A 60 -15.71 37.23 8.86
N ALA A 61 -14.73 38.13 8.70
CA ALA A 61 -14.27 38.62 7.42
C ALA A 61 -13.28 37.66 6.70
N SER A 62 -12.83 36.60 7.36
CA SER A 62 -11.84 35.67 6.82
C SER A 62 -12.47 34.65 5.87
N GLU A 63 -11.81 34.41 4.73
CA GLU A 63 -12.15 33.31 3.83
C GLU A 63 -12.03 31.93 4.51
N LEU A 64 -11.28 31.86 5.61
CA LEU A 64 -11.12 30.65 6.41
C LEU A 64 -12.42 30.14 7.01
N VAL A 65 -13.40 31.02 7.32
CA VAL A 65 -14.69 30.59 7.88
C VAL A 65 -15.41 29.64 6.93
N ARG A 66 -15.37 29.93 5.62
CA ARG A 66 -15.97 29.07 4.59
C ARG A 66 -15.08 27.88 4.27
N ALA A 67 -13.78 28.09 4.15
CA ALA A 67 -12.84 27.01 3.82
C ALA A 67 -12.80 25.92 4.91
N LEU A 68 -12.94 26.30 6.18
CA LEU A 68 -12.96 25.40 7.33
C LEU A 68 -14.39 24.98 7.72
N ASP A 69 -15.45 25.46 7.06
CA ASP A 69 -16.84 25.21 7.45
C ASP A 69 -17.06 25.43 8.97
N VAL A 70 -16.76 26.63 9.45
CA VAL A 70 -16.85 26.94 10.90
C VAL A 70 -18.32 26.92 11.34
N ARG A 71 -18.62 26.09 12.33
CA ARG A 71 -19.97 25.89 12.89
C ARG A 71 -20.16 26.52 14.26
N GLU A 72 -19.07 26.66 15.01
CA GLU A 72 -19.10 27.20 16.37
C GLU A 72 -17.94 28.16 16.61
N TRP A 73 -18.20 29.22 17.37
CA TRP A 73 -17.19 30.14 17.88
C TRP A 73 -17.32 30.31 19.40
N HIS A 74 -16.25 30.00 20.10
CA HIS A 74 -16.18 29.98 21.56
C HIS A 74 -15.20 31.04 22.04
N LEU A 75 -15.69 31.97 22.88
CA LEU A 75 -14.84 32.89 23.61
C LEU A 75 -14.49 32.28 24.97
N VAL A 76 -13.23 31.89 25.14
CA VAL A 76 -12.72 31.28 26.37
C VAL A 76 -11.96 32.31 27.19
N MET A 77 -12.38 32.50 28.43
CA MET A 77 -11.69 33.40 29.35
C MET A 77 -12.02 33.12 30.82
N PRO A 78 -11.11 33.42 31.76
CA PRO A 78 -11.32 33.21 33.19
C PRO A 78 -12.24 34.28 33.82
N LEU A 79 -13.38 34.57 33.19
CA LEU A 79 -14.37 35.53 33.64
C LEU A 79 -15.77 35.07 33.26
N ASP A 80 -16.62 34.82 34.24
CA ASP A 80 -18.04 34.55 33.99
C ASP A 80 -18.78 35.85 33.60
N PRO A 81 -19.70 35.80 32.63
CA PRO A 81 -20.33 37.00 32.11
C PRO A 81 -21.41 37.54 33.06
N THR A 82 -21.48 38.86 33.20
CA THR A 82 -22.66 39.52 33.78
C THR A 82 -23.82 39.51 32.78
N LYS A 83 -25.03 39.84 33.24
CA LYS A 83 -26.20 39.99 32.35
C LYS A 83 -25.95 41.00 31.23
N GLU A 84 -25.26 42.10 31.53
CA GLU A 84 -24.88 43.12 30.54
C GLU A 84 -23.88 42.56 29.52
N ASN A 85 -22.89 41.79 29.97
CA ASN A 85 -21.93 41.14 29.07
C ASN A 85 -22.62 40.14 28.13
N LEU A 86 -23.61 39.37 28.62
CA LEU A 86 -24.36 38.45 27.78
C LEU A 86 -25.18 39.16 26.69
N LEU A 87 -25.83 40.27 27.04
CA LEU A 87 -26.57 41.09 26.06
C LEU A 87 -25.64 41.68 25.01
N TRP A 88 -24.50 42.23 25.45
CA TRP A 88 -23.47 42.75 24.55
C TRP A 88 -22.90 41.66 23.63
N PHE A 89 -22.54 40.49 24.19
CA PHE A 89 -21.97 39.37 23.44
C PHE A 89 -22.95 38.82 22.40
N ARG A 90 -24.25 38.69 22.72
CA ARG A 90 -25.26 38.31 21.73
C ARG A 90 -25.38 39.32 20.59
N GLY A 91 -25.17 40.60 20.87
CA GLY A 91 -25.16 41.65 19.85
C GLY A 91 -23.99 41.55 18.87
N LEU A 92 -22.85 40.97 19.28
CA LEU A 92 -21.70 40.75 18.39
C LEU A 92 -22.03 39.75 17.27
N GLY A 93 -22.94 38.81 17.55
CA GLY A 93 -23.19 37.64 16.74
C GLY A 93 -24.52 37.57 15.99
N ALA A 94 -25.27 38.66 15.94
CA ALA A 94 -26.66 38.65 15.45
C ALA A 94 -26.79 38.13 14.00
N ASP A 95 -25.77 38.34 13.17
CA ASP A 95 -25.74 37.96 11.75
C ASP A 95 -24.78 36.79 11.44
N ALA A 96 -24.30 36.06 12.46
CA ALA A 96 -23.35 34.98 12.28
C ALA A 96 -23.99 33.73 11.66
N SER A 97 -23.27 33.04 10.76
CA SER A 97 -23.69 31.74 10.22
C SER A 97 -23.34 30.55 11.12
N TYR A 98 -22.86 30.81 12.33
CA TYR A 98 -22.33 29.83 13.29
C TYR A 98 -22.75 30.20 14.72
N SER A 99 -22.85 29.21 15.60
CA SER A 99 -23.25 29.43 16.99
C SER A 99 -22.13 30.05 17.82
N GLN A 100 -22.50 30.80 18.87
CA GLN A 100 -21.54 31.49 19.73
C GLN A 100 -21.72 31.10 21.19
N ALA A 101 -20.61 30.87 21.87
CA ALA A 101 -20.60 30.52 23.29
C ALA A 101 -19.55 31.34 24.06
N TRP A 102 -19.89 31.65 25.30
CA TRP A 102 -18.98 32.25 26.27
C TRP A 102 -18.58 31.20 27.29
N ASP A 103 -17.35 30.75 27.19
CA ASP A 103 -16.74 29.79 28.09
C ASP A 103 -15.97 30.53 29.18
N GLY A 104 -16.68 30.80 30.28
CA GLY A 104 -16.22 31.67 31.37
C GLY A 104 -15.29 30.98 32.38
N LEU A 105 -15.20 31.58 33.56
CA LEU A 105 -14.38 31.06 34.66
C LEU A 105 -14.80 29.65 35.05
N THR A 106 -16.11 29.38 35.15
CA THR A 106 -16.62 28.05 35.51
C THR A 106 -16.14 26.97 34.54
N PHE A 107 -16.06 27.28 33.24
CA PHE A 107 -15.53 26.36 32.23
C PHE A 107 -14.01 26.16 32.37
N CYS A 108 -13.27 27.25 32.59
CA CYS A 108 -11.83 27.20 32.83
C CYS A 108 -11.48 26.36 34.07
N ASP A 109 -12.22 26.54 35.16
CA ASP A 109 -12.04 25.81 36.42
C ASP A 109 -12.35 24.32 36.24
N ALA A 110 -13.42 23.99 35.50
CA ALA A 110 -13.74 22.60 35.16
C ALA A 110 -12.61 21.93 34.36
N LEU A 111 -12.06 22.63 33.37
CA LEU A 111 -10.90 22.13 32.61
C LEU A 111 -9.65 21.95 33.49
N ALA A 112 -9.37 22.90 34.38
CA ALA A 112 -8.24 22.83 35.29
C ALA A 112 -8.38 21.67 36.27
N ALA A 113 -9.60 21.41 36.78
CA ALA A 113 -9.90 20.29 37.65
C ALA A 113 -9.84 18.93 36.93
N GLU A 114 -10.23 18.87 35.65
CA GLU A 114 -10.17 17.66 34.83
C GLU A 114 -8.72 17.32 34.42
N TYR A 115 -7.87 18.32 34.22
CA TYR A 115 -6.48 18.15 33.77
C TYR A 115 -5.46 18.83 34.71
N PRO A 116 -5.41 18.43 35.99
CA PRO A 116 -4.55 19.07 36.99
C PRO A 116 -3.06 18.98 36.63
N THR A 117 -2.64 17.89 35.98
CA THR A 117 -1.25 17.69 35.53
C THR A 117 -0.75 18.79 34.59
N VAL A 118 -1.65 19.37 33.78
CA VAL A 118 -1.30 20.49 32.89
C VAL A 118 -1.07 21.74 33.72
N VAL A 119 -1.93 21.99 34.70
CA VAL A 119 -1.82 23.13 35.62
C VAL A 119 -0.51 23.03 36.40
N ASP A 120 -0.22 21.87 36.98
CA ASP A 120 1.01 21.61 37.75
C ASP A 120 2.26 21.76 36.91
N TYR A 121 2.20 21.37 35.64
CA TYR A 121 3.32 21.53 34.74
C TYR A 121 3.68 23.00 34.49
N TYR A 122 2.68 23.86 34.27
CA TYR A 122 2.89 25.27 33.93
C TYR A 122 2.98 26.19 35.16
N LEU A 123 2.43 25.82 36.32
CA LEU A 123 2.31 26.69 37.50
C LEU A 123 3.10 26.26 38.75
N HIS A 124 3.44 24.97 38.90
CA HIS A 124 4.09 24.47 40.12
C HIS A 124 5.57 24.10 39.91
N ASP A 125 6.42 24.63 40.79
CA ASP A 125 7.88 24.47 40.79
C ASP A 125 8.26 23.21 41.62
N GLY A 126 8.74 22.15 40.96
CA GLY A 126 9.54 21.01 41.44
C GLY A 126 9.10 20.14 42.66
N ARG A 127 8.47 20.71 43.69
CA ARG A 127 8.28 20.10 45.02
C ARG A 127 7.20 19.03 45.04
N ASP A 128 6.04 19.29 44.44
CA ASP A 128 4.96 18.30 44.36
C ASP A 128 5.33 17.12 43.46
N ARG A 129 6.22 17.34 42.49
CA ARG A 129 6.82 16.26 41.67
C ARG A 129 7.71 15.35 42.51
N LEU A 130 8.45 15.91 43.47
CA LEU A 130 9.30 15.15 44.38
C LEU A 130 8.47 14.33 45.39
N GLU A 131 7.41 14.91 45.96
CA GLU A 131 6.50 14.19 46.87
C GLU A 131 5.72 13.09 46.14
N THR A 132 5.27 13.36 44.91
CA THR A 132 4.64 12.35 44.05
C THR A 132 5.62 11.23 43.69
N ALA A 133 6.87 11.56 43.34
CA ALA A 133 7.90 10.57 43.08
C ALA A 133 8.23 9.71 44.31
N LEU A 134 8.27 10.29 45.51
CA LEU A 134 8.46 9.58 46.79
C LEU A 134 7.28 8.64 47.11
N SER A 135 6.03 9.04 46.83
CA SER A 135 4.86 8.18 46.98
C SER A 135 4.90 7.00 45.99
N SER A 136 5.20 7.26 44.72
CA SER A 136 5.37 6.21 43.70
C SER A 136 6.46 5.22 44.07
N MET A 137 7.57 5.70 44.62
CA MET A 137 8.66 4.87 45.12
C MET A 137 8.22 4.02 46.32
N THR A 138 7.38 4.54 47.20
CA THR A 138 6.81 3.79 48.34
C THR A 138 5.84 2.70 47.91
N ASP A 139 5.04 2.94 46.86
CA ASP A 139 4.11 1.95 46.33
C ASP A 139 4.84 0.84 45.54
N ILE A 140 5.91 1.17 44.82
CA ILE A 140 6.84 0.19 44.22
C ILE A 140 7.57 -0.62 45.30
N LEU A 141 8.02 0.01 46.39
CA LEU A 141 8.62 -0.69 47.54
C LEU A 141 7.60 -1.57 48.28
N ARG A 142 6.30 -1.22 48.28
CA ARG A 142 5.22 -2.08 48.80
C ARG A 142 4.95 -3.28 47.90
N LEU A 143 5.08 -3.12 46.58
CA LEU A 143 5.10 -4.24 45.65
C LEU A 143 6.26 -5.17 45.99
N GLU A 144 7.49 -4.66 46.12
CA GLU A 144 8.66 -5.44 46.54
C GLU A 144 8.46 -6.16 47.89
N LYS A 145 7.83 -5.49 48.86
CA LYS A 145 7.52 -6.07 50.19
C LYS A 145 6.42 -7.14 50.17
N ARG A 146 5.47 -7.06 49.24
CA ARG A 146 4.46 -8.11 48.99
C ARG A 146 5.05 -9.30 48.24
N LEU A 147 5.94 -9.04 47.27
CA LEU A 147 6.66 -10.05 46.48
C LEU A 147 7.69 -10.84 47.33
N THR A 148 8.21 -10.26 48.42
CA THR A 148 9.22 -10.87 49.31
C THR A 148 8.62 -11.67 50.49
N GLY A 149 7.30 -11.88 50.53
CA GLY A 149 6.59 -12.66 51.56
C GLY A 149 6.89 -14.17 51.62
N GLY A 150 7.90 -14.66 50.90
CA GLY A 150 8.46 -16.01 51.04
C GLY A 150 7.76 -17.14 50.25
N GLY A 151 6.79 -16.82 49.38
CA GLY A 151 6.12 -17.79 48.51
C GLY A 151 6.08 -17.35 47.03
N PRO A 152 5.83 -18.27 46.07
CA PRO A 152 5.69 -17.92 44.66
C PRO A 152 4.46 -17.03 44.44
N ILE A 153 4.68 -15.87 43.84
CA ILE A 153 3.66 -14.86 43.51
C ILE A 153 2.68 -15.44 42.50
N GLN A 154 1.39 -15.34 42.78
CA GLN A 154 0.36 -15.76 41.83
C GLN A 154 0.09 -14.65 40.80
N PRO A 155 -0.26 -14.97 39.54
CA PRO A 155 -0.54 -13.96 38.52
C PRO A 155 -1.58 -12.91 38.95
N ALA A 156 -2.60 -13.33 39.70
CA ALA A 156 -3.64 -12.42 40.21
C ALA A 156 -3.09 -11.36 41.19
N GLU A 157 -2.06 -11.70 41.97
CA GLU A 157 -1.44 -10.80 42.95
C GLU A 157 -0.52 -9.76 42.29
N ALA A 158 -0.01 -10.07 41.09
CA ALA A 158 0.82 -9.16 40.30
C ALA A 158 -0.02 -8.08 39.58
N ILE A 159 -1.31 -8.32 39.34
CA ILE A 159 -2.19 -7.39 38.61
C ILE A 159 -2.25 -6.03 39.32
N ASP A 160 -2.52 -6.02 40.62
CA ASP A 160 -2.60 -4.76 41.40
C ASP A 160 -1.28 -3.98 41.37
N GLY A 161 -0.15 -4.70 41.36
CA GLY A 161 1.18 -4.10 41.25
C GLY A 161 1.41 -3.44 39.89
N LEU A 162 1.01 -4.12 38.81
CA LEU A 162 1.11 -3.59 37.45
C LEU A 162 0.19 -2.39 37.23
N LEU A 163 -1.03 -2.42 37.78
CA LEU A 163 -1.95 -1.28 37.74
C LEU A 163 -1.42 -0.07 38.51
N ALA A 164 -0.82 -0.30 39.68
CA ALA A 164 -0.19 0.77 40.46
C ALA A 164 1.02 1.37 39.73
N LEU A 165 1.81 0.55 39.03
CA LEU A 165 2.91 1.02 38.19
C LEU A 165 2.41 1.85 37.00
N ASP A 166 1.36 1.38 36.30
CA ASP A 166 0.75 2.13 35.20
C ASP A 166 0.24 3.50 35.65
N ASP A 167 -0.47 3.56 36.78
CA ASP A 167 -0.95 4.82 37.34
C ASP A 167 0.22 5.75 37.71
N ALA A 168 1.25 5.22 38.38
CA ALA A 168 2.42 6.00 38.78
C ALA A 168 3.17 6.62 37.59
N LEU A 169 3.35 5.87 36.50
CA LEU A 169 4.01 6.36 35.28
C LEU A 169 3.20 7.44 34.57
N ASN A 170 1.88 7.32 34.62
CA ASN A 170 0.95 8.17 33.87
C ASN A 170 0.39 9.36 34.66
N ARG A 171 0.74 9.47 35.95
CA ARG A 171 0.19 10.49 36.84
C ARG A 171 0.68 11.91 36.55
N SER A 172 1.92 12.08 36.10
CA SER A 172 2.58 13.40 36.14
C SER A 172 2.89 14.01 34.77
N ASP A 173 3.01 13.21 33.71
CA ASP A 173 3.36 13.74 32.39
C ASP A 173 2.10 14.29 31.68
N PRO A 174 2.03 15.61 31.42
CA PRO A 174 0.85 16.21 30.79
C PRO A 174 0.81 16.01 29.27
N PHE A 175 1.91 15.56 28.65
CA PHE A 175 2.04 15.43 27.20
C PHE A 175 2.00 13.98 26.75
N TYR A 176 2.57 13.08 27.56
CA TYR A 176 2.74 11.67 27.18
C TYR A 176 2.06 10.72 28.16
N ARG A 177 1.65 9.56 27.62
CA ARG A 177 1.17 8.40 28.35
C ARG A 177 2.05 7.20 27.98
N TYR A 178 2.37 6.38 28.95
CA TYR A 178 3.25 5.21 28.81
C TYR A 178 2.41 3.94 28.96
N SER A 179 2.72 2.92 28.16
CA SER A 179 2.16 1.58 28.26
C SER A 179 3.30 0.57 28.32
N ILE A 180 3.22 -0.38 29.25
CA ILE A 180 4.24 -1.42 29.44
C ILE A 180 3.68 -2.77 29.00
N SER A 181 4.49 -3.50 28.24
CA SER A 181 4.20 -4.88 27.85
C SER A 181 5.42 -5.77 28.11
N LEU A 182 5.16 -7.01 28.51
CA LEU A 182 6.17 -8.05 28.70
C LEU A 182 6.10 -9.04 27.54
N GLY A 183 7.27 -9.52 27.12
CA GLY A 183 7.39 -10.44 25.99
C GLY A 183 7.75 -9.73 24.69
N ASP A 184 8.00 -10.53 23.66
CA ASP A 184 8.33 -10.00 22.36
C ASP A 184 7.11 -9.33 21.74
N THR A 185 7.27 -8.10 21.29
CA THR A 185 6.20 -7.32 20.68
C THR A 185 6.75 -6.60 19.47
N ASP A 186 5.96 -6.63 18.38
CA ASP A 186 6.27 -5.88 17.18
C ASP A 186 6.33 -4.36 17.45
N LEU A 187 7.52 -3.79 17.29
CA LEU A 187 7.78 -2.35 17.43
C LEU A 187 7.39 -1.55 16.19
N THR A 188 7.13 -2.23 15.07
CA THR A 188 6.72 -1.61 13.81
C THR A 188 5.20 -1.41 13.72
N ARG A 189 4.45 -1.97 14.67
CA ARG A 189 3.00 -1.79 14.76
C ARG A 189 2.65 -0.33 15.01
N GLU A 190 1.98 0.28 14.04
CA GLU A 190 1.39 1.61 14.19
C GLU A 190 0.16 1.55 15.09
N GLU A 191 0.05 2.53 15.98
CA GLU A 191 -1.11 2.74 16.83
C GLU A 191 -1.43 4.24 16.87
N GLU A 192 -2.71 4.57 17.04
CA GLU A 192 -3.12 5.97 17.16
C GLU A 192 -2.40 6.62 18.33
N TRP A 193 -1.88 7.83 18.11
CA TRP A 193 -1.10 8.60 19.08
C TRP A 193 0.25 8.02 19.50
N LEU A 194 0.70 6.88 18.96
CA LEU A 194 2.03 6.34 19.26
C LEU A 194 3.11 7.28 18.70
N VAL A 195 4.05 7.68 19.55
CA VAL A 195 5.18 8.56 19.19
C VAL A 195 6.51 7.83 19.22
N ALA A 196 6.67 6.90 20.16
CA ALA A 196 7.87 6.08 20.28
C ALA A 196 7.56 4.74 20.95
N ALA A 197 8.36 3.73 20.66
CA ALA A 197 8.40 2.47 21.39
C ALA A 197 9.86 2.11 21.68
N ALA A 198 10.16 1.77 22.93
CA ALA A 198 11.48 1.34 23.36
C ALA A 198 11.38 -0.08 23.92
N GLN A 199 12.27 -0.98 23.47
CA GLN A 199 12.32 -2.36 23.92
C GLN A 199 13.70 -2.69 24.45
N THR A 200 13.74 -3.41 25.55
CA THR A 200 14.97 -3.92 26.15
C THR A 200 14.80 -5.40 26.48
N SER A 201 15.88 -6.17 26.34
CA SER A 201 15.91 -7.61 26.62
C SER A 201 17.15 -7.97 27.44
N ASP A 202 16.98 -8.87 28.39
CA ASP A 202 18.09 -9.48 29.14
C ASP A 202 18.53 -10.85 28.57
N GLY A 203 18.03 -11.20 27.39
CA GLY A 203 18.24 -12.50 26.73
C GLY A 203 17.22 -13.58 27.10
N SER A 204 16.43 -13.38 28.15
CA SER A 204 15.36 -14.29 28.58
C SER A 204 13.99 -13.62 28.65
N ARG A 205 13.96 -12.32 28.93
CA ARG A 205 12.77 -11.52 29.13
C ARG A 205 12.91 -10.22 28.37
N THR A 206 11.81 -9.80 27.79
CA THR A 206 11.71 -8.57 27.01
C THR A 206 10.68 -7.65 27.65
N VAL A 207 11.02 -6.38 27.78
CA VAL A 207 10.11 -5.32 28.23
C VAL A 207 10.01 -4.28 27.11
N THR A 208 8.78 -3.95 26.73
CA THR A 208 8.50 -2.91 25.75
C THR A 208 7.70 -1.80 26.42
N VAL A 209 8.19 -0.56 26.29
CA VAL A 209 7.50 0.66 26.72
C VAL A 209 7.05 1.43 25.48
N ARG A 210 5.75 1.64 25.32
CA ARG A 210 5.16 2.49 24.27
C ARG A 210 4.80 3.86 24.83
N VAL A 211 5.12 4.90 24.09
CA VAL A 211 4.89 6.31 24.44
C VAL A 211 3.85 6.89 23.50
N PHE A 212 2.71 7.30 24.06
CA PHE A 212 1.59 7.88 23.33
C PHE A 212 1.47 9.37 23.64
N ALA A 213 1.31 10.20 22.62
CA ALA A 213 0.88 11.58 22.78
C ALA A 213 -0.54 11.62 23.38
N ARG A 214 -0.79 12.54 24.30
CA ARG A 214 -2.14 12.73 24.87
C ARG A 214 -3.04 13.59 23.99
N CYS A 215 -2.45 14.35 23.08
CA CYS A 215 -3.12 15.15 22.05
C CYS A 215 -2.12 15.57 20.97
N ALA A 216 -2.62 16.08 19.84
CA ALA A 216 -1.81 16.53 18.70
C ALA A 216 -0.78 17.60 19.09
N GLU A 217 -1.15 18.49 20.02
CA GLU A 217 -0.26 19.55 20.51
C GLU A 217 0.87 19.03 21.43
N SER A 218 0.79 17.77 21.91
CA SER A 218 1.80 17.21 22.83
C SER A 218 3.19 17.17 22.23
N VAL A 219 3.30 16.75 20.96
CA VAL A 219 4.58 16.68 20.22
C VAL A 219 5.08 18.06 19.77
N VAL A 220 4.24 19.09 19.88
CA VAL A 220 4.60 20.48 19.58
C VAL A 220 5.17 21.17 20.83
N GLU A 221 4.52 21.00 21.98
CA GLU A 221 4.94 21.59 23.26
C GLU A 221 6.15 20.86 23.87
N ARG A 222 6.21 19.54 23.71
CA ARG A 222 7.35 18.73 24.14
C ARG A 222 7.82 17.85 22.98
N PRO A 223 8.56 18.39 22.01
CA PRO A 223 9.08 17.62 20.87
C PRO A 223 9.93 16.42 21.31
N VAL A 224 10.06 15.44 20.44
CA VAL A 224 10.90 14.24 20.63
C VAL A 224 12.06 14.29 19.62
N PRO A 225 13.10 15.09 19.87
CA PRO A 225 14.19 15.25 18.91
C PRO A 225 15.04 13.98 18.83
N MET A 226 15.50 13.69 17.61
CA MET A 226 16.41 12.58 17.31
C MET A 226 17.50 13.08 16.37
N SER A 227 18.76 12.82 16.73
CA SER A 227 19.92 13.04 15.89
C SER A 227 20.52 11.70 15.48
N VAL A 228 20.63 11.47 14.18
CA VAL A 228 21.18 10.23 13.63
C VAL A 228 22.41 10.57 12.81
N ARG A 229 23.53 9.91 13.10
CA ARG A 229 24.74 9.94 12.28
C ARG A 229 24.96 8.54 11.71
N ILE A 230 25.09 8.47 10.40
CA ILE A 230 25.34 7.23 9.66
C ILE A 230 26.71 7.36 9.02
N ASP A 231 27.63 6.46 9.36
CA ASP A 231 28.95 6.38 8.76
C ASP A 231 28.99 5.20 7.77
N PRO A 232 28.96 5.45 6.46
CA PRO A 232 28.98 4.39 5.48
C PRO A 232 30.35 3.71 5.35
N ALA A 233 31.42 4.22 5.96
CA ALA A 233 32.76 3.61 5.96
C ALA A 233 33.30 3.16 4.57
N GLY A 234 32.83 3.79 3.48
CA GLY A 234 33.19 3.44 2.10
C GLY A 234 32.22 2.50 1.38
N ASP A 235 31.14 2.06 2.02
CA ASP A 235 30.05 1.29 1.40
C ASP A 235 29.29 2.15 0.38
N THR A 236 29.51 1.85 -0.90
CA THR A 236 28.88 2.54 -2.03
C THR A 236 27.38 2.26 -2.15
N GLU A 237 26.92 1.09 -1.72
CA GLU A 237 25.51 0.71 -1.77
C GLU A 237 24.72 1.48 -0.70
N LEU A 238 25.24 1.53 0.53
CA LEU A 238 24.65 2.34 1.60
C LEU A 238 24.64 3.83 1.25
N LEU A 239 25.72 4.34 0.63
CA LEU A 239 25.76 5.72 0.11
C LEU A 239 24.68 5.98 -0.95
N ALA A 240 24.43 5.03 -1.86
CA ALA A 240 23.37 5.16 -2.86
C ALA A 240 21.98 5.17 -2.20
N LYS A 241 21.72 4.27 -1.24
CA LYS A 241 20.47 4.24 -0.47
C LYS A 241 20.23 5.53 0.32
N LEU A 242 21.26 6.10 0.94
CA LEU A 242 21.17 7.39 1.63
C LEU A 242 20.83 8.55 0.68
N ARG A 243 21.37 8.54 -0.54
CA ARG A 243 21.02 9.54 -1.57
C ARG A 243 19.58 9.37 -2.02
N ASP A 244 19.13 8.14 -2.25
CA ASP A 244 17.76 7.83 -2.63
C ASP A 244 16.76 8.19 -1.52
N PHE A 245 17.09 7.93 -0.25
CA PHE A 245 16.31 8.41 0.89
C PHE A 245 16.23 9.94 0.92
N THR A 246 17.36 10.62 0.80
CA THR A 246 17.42 12.08 0.87
C THR A 246 16.65 12.74 -0.28
N LYS A 247 16.77 12.20 -1.50
CA LYS A 247 16.17 12.77 -2.71
C LYS A 247 14.74 12.34 -2.97
N PHE A 248 14.42 11.06 -2.80
CA PHE A 248 13.12 10.48 -3.15
C PHE A 248 12.33 9.93 -1.95
N GLY A 249 12.93 9.88 -0.76
CA GLY A 249 12.26 9.39 0.46
C GLY A 249 12.18 7.86 0.54
N VAL A 250 12.98 7.14 -0.25
CA VAL A 250 13.01 5.68 -0.25
C VAL A 250 13.53 5.18 1.09
N GLY A 251 12.81 4.26 1.71
CA GLY A 251 13.25 3.62 2.94
C GLY A 251 14.56 2.86 2.75
N PHE A 252 15.34 2.73 3.82
CA PHE A 252 16.60 1.99 3.79
C PHE A 252 16.92 1.40 5.17
N THR A 253 17.84 0.44 5.17
CA THR A 253 18.43 -0.10 6.39
C THR A 253 19.94 0.12 6.36
N ALA A 254 20.46 0.73 7.42
CA ALA A 254 21.88 0.82 7.71
C ALA A 254 22.28 -0.34 8.66
N PRO A 255 23.36 -1.08 8.35
CA PRO A 255 23.75 -2.28 9.09
C PRO A 255 24.33 -1.93 10.47
N ASP A 256 24.40 -2.95 11.34
CA ASP A 256 24.99 -2.84 12.67
C ASP A 256 26.41 -2.27 12.60
N GLY A 257 26.75 -1.41 13.55
CA GLY A 257 28.06 -0.77 13.64
C GLY A 257 28.21 0.52 12.84
N THR A 258 27.24 0.89 11.99
CA THR A 258 27.34 2.09 11.13
C THR A 258 26.59 3.31 11.64
N VAL A 259 25.79 3.16 12.70
CA VAL A 259 24.88 4.21 13.17
C VAL A 259 25.18 4.64 14.61
N ASP A 260 25.27 5.95 14.80
CA ASP A 260 25.22 6.59 16.10
C ASP A 260 23.92 7.39 16.21
N VAL A 261 23.17 7.19 17.28
CA VAL A 261 21.89 7.88 17.53
C VAL A 261 21.94 8.59 18.87
N ASP A 262 21.42 9.81 18.91
CA ASP A 262 21.13 10.55 20.13
C ASP A 262 19.64 10.92 20.15
N MET A 263 18.94 10.57 21.23
CA MET A 263 17.48 10.66 21.32
C MET A 263 17.07 11.28 22.66
N ASP A 264 16.15 12.23 22.65
CA ASP A 264 15.48 12.71 23.86
C ASP A 264 14.05 12.16 23.92
N LEU A 265 13.94 10.85 24.20
CA LEU A 265 12.65 10.19 24.37
C LEU A 265 12.05 10.51 25.74
N PRO A 266 10.72 10.73 25.84
CA PRO A 266 10.04 10.95 27.11
C PRO A 266 10.26 9.81 28.12
N GLY A 267 10.10 10.12 29.41
CA GLY A 267 10.21 9.13 30.48
C GLY A 267 11.63 8.65 30.78
N GLY A 268 12.66 9.32 30.26
CA GLY A 268 14.06 8.91 30.44
C GLY A 268 14.45 7.70 29.57
N LEU A 269 13.65 7.40 28.54
CA LEU A 269 13.90 6.33 27.57
C LEU A 269 14.92 6.74 26.49
N GLY A 270 15.33 8.01 26.49
CA GLY A 270 16.32 8.55 25.58
C GLY A 270 17.76 8.17 25.96
N GLY A 271 18.71 8.75 25.25
CA GLY A 271 20.14 8.53 25.43
C GLY A 271 20.88 8.42 24.12
N SER A 272 22.15 8.05 24.22
CA SER A 272 23.01 7.85 23.06
C SER A 272 23.24 6.36 22.82
N LEU A 273 22.92 5.90 21.61
CA LEU A 273 23.30 4.58 21.09
C LEU A 273 24.51 4.75 20.17
N LYS A 274 25.52 3.91 20.34
CA LYS A 274 26.73 3.89 19.51
C LYS A 274 26.83 2.59 18.76
N SER A 275 27.28 2.66 17.51
CA SER A 275 27.55 1.48 16.68
C SER A 275 26.34 0.55 16.54
N GLY A 276 25.14 1.12 16.35
CA GLY A 276 23.91 0.37 16.09
C GLY A 276 23.60 0.20 14.60
N SER A 277 22.40 -0.33 14.32
CA SER A 277 21.73 -0.30 13.02
C SER A 277 20.54 0.66 13.03
N LEU A 278 20.02 0.95 11.85
CA LEU A 278 18.85 1.81 11.68
C LEU A 278 18.04 1.33 10.48
N THR A 279 16.74 1.19 10.66
CA THR A 279 15.80 1.06 9.54
C THR A 279 14.92 2.30 9.51
N ILE A 280 14.88 2.96 8.36
CA ILE A 280 13.93 4.03 8.07
C ILE A 280 12.98 3.52 6.99
N SER A 281 11.69 3.51 7.29
CA SER A 281 10.64 3.19 6.31
C SER A 281 10.20 4.46 5.57
N PRO A 282 9.67 4.33 4.34
CA PRO A 282 9.06 5.44 3.61
C PRO A 282 7.96 6.10 4.42
N ALA A 283 7.89 7.44 4.39
CA ALA A 283 6.85 8.17 5.10
C ALA A 283 5.47 7.86 4.49
N ARG A 284 4.55 7.32 5.29
CA ARG A 284 3.18 7.06 4.84
C ARG A 284 2.38 8.36 4.82
N ARG A 285 1.83 8.72 3.67
CA ARG A 285 0.90 9.85 3.55
C ARG A 285 -0.46 9.43 4.13
N LYS A 286 -1.02 10.23 5.05
CA LYS A 286 -2.43 10.13 5.42
C LYS A 286 -3.29 10.62 4.25
N GLY A 287 -4.08 9.72 3.67
CA GLY A 287 -4.96 9.98 2.53
C GLY A 287 -5.39 8.66 1.89
N GLU A 288 -6.43 8.67 1.07
CA GLU A 288 -6.82 7.49 0.30
C GLU A 288 -5.75 7.20 -0.76
N LEU A 289 -5.35 5.92 -0.83
CA LEU A 289 -4.53 5.43 -1.93
C LEU A 289 -5.33 5.57 -3.22
N VAL A 290 -4.69 6.13 -4.25
CA VAL A 290 -5.37 6.46 -5.51
C VAL A 290 -5.22 5.31 -6.50
N GLU A 291 -6.32 5.02 -7.20
CA GLU A 291 -6.36 4.06 -8.29
C GLU A 291 -6.34 4.76 -9.66
N PHE A 292 -5.68 4.13 -10.62
CA PHE A 292 -5.44 4.64 -11.97
C PHE A 292 -5.65 3.55 -13.01
N ARG A 293 -5.74 3.95 -14.28
CA ARG A 293 -5.53 3.05 -15.42
C ARG A 293 -4.16 3.32 -16.01
N LEU A 294 -3.38 2.26 -16.20
CA LEU A 294 -2.17 2.28 -17.01
C LEU A 294 -2.53 1.80 -18.42
N GLN A 295 -2.34 2.66 -19.41
CA GLN A 295 -2.63 2.37 -20.81
C GLN A 295 -1.36 2.37 -21.63
N VAL A 296 -1.26 1.43 -22.57
CA VAL A 296 -0.24 1.43 -23.62
C VAL A 296 -0.92 1.79 -24.94
N LEU A 297 -0.31 2.71 -25.67
CA LEU A 297 -0.81 3.30 -26.90
C LEU A 297 0.11 2.92 -28.06
N ASP A 298 -0.47 2.57 -29.20
CA ASP A 298 0.28 2.46 -30.45
C ASP A 298 0.68 3.85 -31.01
N PRO A 299 1.50 3.92 -32.07
CA PRO A 299 1.89 5.19 -32.69
C PRO A 299 0.72 6.01 -33.27
N GLN A 300 -0.45 5.40 -33.45
CA GLN A 300 -1.67 6.04 -33.92
C GLN A 300 -2.50 6.59 -32.74
N GLY A 301 -2.08 6.34 -31.51
CA GLY A 301 -2.76 6.77 -30.28
C GLY A 301 -3.89 5.85 -29.83
N ALA A 302 -4.06 4.68 -30.45
CA ALA A 302 -5.05 3.70 -30.02
C ALA A 302 -4.52 2.87 -28.85
N THR A 303 -5.39 2.57 -27.88
CA THR A 303 -5.02 1.75 -26.73
C THR A 303 -4.90 0.29 -27.13
N VAL A 304 -3.70 -0.27 -26.99
CA VAL A 304 -3.38 -1.67 -27.32
C VAL A 304 -3.33 -2.58 -26.10
N ALA A 305 -3.12 -2.02 -24.91
CA ALA A 305 -3.22 -2.72 -23.63
C ALA A 305 -3.62 -1.75 -22.52
N GLU A 306 -4.35 -2.24 -21.53
CA GLU A 306 -4.73 -1.48 -20.34
C GLU A 306 -4.75 -2.42 -19.14
N SER A 307 -4.29 -1.93 -17.98
CA SER A 307 -4.64 -2.52 -16.70
C SER A 307 -4.90 -1.45 -15.62
N ARG A 308 -5.61 -1.85 -14.57
CA ARG A 308 -5.80 -1.03 -13.38
C ARG A 308 -4.59 -1.15 -12.47
N VAL A 309 -4.14 -0.02 -11.96
CA VAL A 309 -3.02 0.05 -11.02
C VAL A 309 -3.43 0.90 -9.82
N ARG A 310 -2.97 0.51 -8.63
CA ARG A 310 -3.21 1.22 -7.38
C ARG A 310 -1.89 1.74 -6.83
N GLN A 311 -1.91 2.93 -6.25
CA GLN A 311 -0.78 3.41 -5.49
C GLN A 311 -0.61 2.55 -4.24
N VAL A 312 0.58 1.98 -4.05
CA VAL A 312 0.97 1.20 -2.87
C VAL A 312 1.77 2.05 -1.91
N GLU A 313 2.64 2.90 -2.46
CA GLU A 313 3.52 3.75 -1.68
C GLU A 313 3.75 5.08 -2.39
N PHE A 314 3.86 6.14 -1.61
CA PHE A 314 4.34 7.43 -2.05
C PHE A 314 5.34 7.95 -1.03
N SER A 315 6.47 8.44 -1.51
CA SER A 315 7.48 9.07 -0.66
C SER A 315 8.03 10.34 -1.33
N GLU A 316 8.43 11.29 -0.49
CA GLU A 316 9.10 12.52 -0.91
C GLU A 316 10.40 12.65 -0.11
N GLY A 317 11.48 13.02 -0.80
CA GLY A 317 12.77 13.19 -0.14
C GLY A 317 12.77 14.31 0.89
N THR A 318 13.63 14.19 1.90
CA THR A 318 13.84 15.24 2.90
C THR A 318 14.41 16.53 2.27
N SER A 319 15.10 16.43 1.13
CA SER A 319 15.58 17.58 0.36
C SER A 319 14.49 18.31 -0.42
N LYS A 320 13.30 17.73 -0.57
CA LYS A 320 12.21 18.25 -1.40
C LYS A 320 12.58 18.41 -2.89
N LEU A 321 13.57 17.66 -3.37
CA LEU A 321 14.06 17.67 -4.75
C LEU A 321 13.54 16.49 -5.59
N GLY A 322 12.82 15.56 -4.98
CA GLY A 322 12.28 14.40 -5.70
C GLY A 322 11.18 13.68 -4.95
N ALA A 323 10.42 12.91 -5.71
CA ALA A 323 9.36 12.06 -5.20
C ALA A 323 9.40 10.69 -5.87
N ARG A 324 8.90 9.68 -5.17
CA ARG A 324 8.72 8.32 -5.67
C ARG A 324 7.28 7.90 -5.45
N THR A 325 6.72 7.20 -6.43
CA THR A 325 5.47 6.45 -6.26
C THR A 325 5.69 5.02 -6.71
N LEU A 326 5.21 4.08 -5.91
CA LEU A 326 5.12 2.67 -6.27
C LEU A 326 3.67 2.34 -6.56
N LEU A 327 3.41 1.82 -7.75
CA LEU A 327 2.11 1.33 -8.16
C LEU A 327 2.17 -0.19 -8.27
N ALA A 328 1.09 -0.87 -7.88
CA ALA A 328 0.89 -2.28 -8.15
C ALA A 328 -0.32 -2.44 -9.06
N GLU A 329 -0.23 -3.38 -10.00
CA GLU A 329 -1.38 -3.81 -10.79
C GLU A 329 -2.46 -4.43 -9.87
N GLU A 330 -3.75 -4.31 -10.23
CA GLU A 330 -4.89 -4.69 -9.38
C GLU A 330 -4.82 -6.14 -8.88
N ARG A 331 -4.25 -7.02 -9.69
CA ARG A 331 -4.05 -8.44 -9.40
C ARG A 331 -2.57 -8.75 -9.22
N ASP A 332 -1.73 -7.80 -8.87
CA ASP A 332 -0.30 -8.01 -8.64
C ASP A 332 0.41 -8.76 -9.79
N ALA A 333 0.05 -8.49 -11.05
CA ALA A 333 0.78 -9.03 -12.20
C ALA A 333 2.15 -8.36 -12.39
N PHE A 334 2.26 -7.08 -12.01
CA PHE A 334 3.50 -6.32 -12.02
C PHE A 334 3.45 -5.17 -11.02
N THR A 335 4.63 -4.62 -10.72
CA THR A 335 4.79 -3.34 -10.03
C THR A 335 5.42 -2.31 -10.97
N MET A 336 5.12 -1.04 -10.73
CA MET A 336 5.67 0.10 -11.46
C MET A 336 6.18 1.12 -10.46
N GLU A 337 7.49 1.37 -10.48
CA GLU A 337 8.12 2.44 -9.71
C GLU A 337 8.33 3.66 -10.60
N ILE A 338 7.85 4.82 -10.14
CA ILE A 338 8.03 6.09 -10.82
C ILE A 338 8.81 7.02 -9.90
N ARG A 339 9.92 7.56 -10.40
CA ARG A 339 10.70 8.60 -9.72
C ARG A 339 10.62 9.90 -10.49
N PHE A 340 10.23 10.95 -9.79
CA PHE A 340 10.21 12.31 -10.30
C PHE A 340 11.38 13.08 -9.72
N ASP A 341 12.28 13.53 -10.59
CA ASP A 341 13.37 14.42 -10.24
C ASP A 341 12.94 15.85 -10.55
N LEU A 342 12.67 16.64 -9.50
CA LEU A 342 12.17 18.01 -9.65
C LEU A 342 13.26 18.98 -10.10
N GLU A 343 14.53 18.65 -9.87
CA GLU A 343 15.66 19.48 -10.25
C GLU A 343 15.93 19.36 -11.76
N THR A 344 15.97 18.14 -12.27
CA THR A 344 16.19 17.89 -13.70
C THR A 344 14.90 17.87 -14.52
N GLN A 345 13.74 17.92 -13.86
CA GLN A 345 12.42 17.73 -14.46
C GLN A 345 12.31 16.43 -15.26
N THR A 346 12.98 15.38 -14.79
CA THR A 346 12.95 14.07 -15.42
C THR A 346 12.06 13.10 -14.64
N THR A 347 11.47 12.17 -15.38
CA THR A 347 10.68 11.08 -14.81
C THR A 347 11.29 9.77 -15.27
N THR A 348 11.62 8.89 -14.33
CA THR A 348 12.04 7.53 -14.63
C THR A 348 10.96 6.56 -14.19
N CYS A 349 10.66 5.58 -15.05
CA CYS A 349 9.69 4.53 -14.78
C CYS A 349 10.40 3.18 -14.87
N HIS A 350 10.22 2.36 -13.85
CA HIS A 350 10.73 1.00 -13.79
C HIS A 350 9.56 0.04 -13.60
N PHE A 351 9.55 -1.05 -14.37
CA PHE A 351 8.52 -2.07 -14.32
C PHE A 351 9.15 -3.39 -13.89
N GLU A 352 8.49 -4.10 -12.99
CA GLU A 352 8.91 -5.42 -12.51
C GLU A 352 7.74 -6.39 -12.61
N ALA A 353 7.90 -7.45 -13.40
CA ALA A 353 6.89 -8.49 -13.55
C ALA A 353 6.91 -9.42 -12.33
N SER A 354 5.73 -9.74 -11.81
CA SER A 354 5.60 -10.78 -10.78
C SER A 354 5.66 -12.17 -11.43
N ASP A 355 6.06 -13.18 -10.65
CA ASP A 355 6.04 -14.57 -11.11
C ASP A 355 4.60 -15.04 -11.34
N PRO A 356 4.21 -15.46 -12.57
CA PRO A 356 2.87 -15.93 -12.84
C PRO A 356 2.64 -17.40 -12.41
N SER A 357 3.68 -18.14 -12.02
CA SER A 357 3.62 -19.58 -11.74
C SER A 357 2.52 -19.96 -10.73
N GLY A 358 1.70 -20.96 -11.07
CA GLY A 358 0.62 -21.44 -10.22
C GLY A 358 -0.59 -20.50 -10.11
N ARG A 359 -0.54 -19.32 -10.73
CA ARG A 359 -1.64 -18.34 -10.71
C ARG A 359 -2.67 -18.67 -11.78
N ARG A 360 -3.90 -18.18 -11.59
CA ARG A 360 -4.93 -18.30 -12.63
C ARG A 360 -4.59 -17.34 -13.79
N PRO A 361 -4.65 -17.78 -15.05
CA PRO A 361 -4.31 -16.94 -16.19
C PRO A 361 -5.21 -15.70 -16.29
N GLU A 362 -6.52 -15.86 -16.06
CA GLU A 362 -7.53 -14.78 -16.08
C GLU A 362 -7.21 -13.64 -15.11
N ASP A 363 -6.54 -13.93 -13.99
CA ASP A 363 -6.19 -12.93 -12.97
C ASP A 363 -5.02 -12.05 -13.44
N VAL A 364 -4.12 -12.53 -14.30
CA VAL A 364 -2.85 -11.85 -14.61
C VAL A 364 -2.70 -11.45 -16.08
N VAL A 365 -3.53 -11.99 -16.97
CA VAL A 365 -3.40 -11.80 -18.43
C VAL A 365 -3.42 -10.33 -18.85
N ALA A 366 -4.26 -9.49 -18.23
CA ALA A 366 -4.32 -8.06 -18.55
C ALA A 366 -3.01 -7.35 -18.21
N GLY A 367 -2.41 -7.64 -17.05
CA GLY A 367 -1.14 -7.06 -16.65
C GLY A 367 0.03 -7.50 -17.53
N PHE A 368 0.07 -8.78 -17.92
CA PHE A 368 1.09 -9.28 -18.84
C PHE A 368 0.94 -8.74 -20.27
N ARG A 369 -0.30 -8.48 -20.74
CA ARG A 369 -0.54 -7.77 -22.01
C ARG A 369 0.04 -6.36 -21.98
N VAL A 370 -0.09 -5.65 -20.86
CA VAL A 370 0.57 -4.34 -20.67
C VAL A 370 2.08 -4.48 -20.76
N LEU A 371 2.69 -5.39 -19.99
CA LEU A 371 4.14 -5.61 -20.02
C LEU A 371 4.65 -5.95 -21.42
N LYS A 372 3.96 -6.84 -22.14
CA LYS A 372 4.26 -7.20 -23.53
C LYS A 372 4.22 -5.99 -24.47
N ALA A 373 3.27 -5.09 -24.27
CA ALA A 373 3.07 -3.91 -25.09
C ALA A 373 4.05 -2.76 -24.78
N LEU A 374 4.76 -2.79 -23.63
CA LEU A 374 5.79 -1.80 -23.24
C LEU A 374 7.07 -1.93 -24.10
N CYS A 375 6.97 -1.69 -25.39
CA CYS A 375 8.08 -1.69 -26.34
C CYS A 375 7.93 -0.55 -27.36
N SER A 376 9.06 0.04 -27.76
CA SER A 376 9.09 1.02 -28.85
C SER A 376 8.47 0.43 -30.14
N PRO A 377 7.64 1.17 -30.89
CA PRO A 377 7.34 2.61 -30.78
C PRO A 377 6.12 2.97 -29.92
N ASN A 378 5.61 2.04 -29.10
CA ASN A 378 4.45 2.31 -28.25
C ASN A 378 4.77 3.37 -27.18
N LEU A 379 3.74 4.08 -26.73
CA LEU A 379 3.80 4.99 -25.59
C LEU A 379 2.97 4.40 -24.44
N PHE A 380 3.19 4.84 -23.21
CA PHE A 380 2.29 4.53 -22.11
C PHE A 380 1.80 5.81 -21.42
N ARG A 381 0.64 5.76 -20.76
CA ARG A 381 0.13 6.86 -19.94
C ARG A 381 -0.59 6.33 -18.71
N ILE A 382 -0.60 7.15 -17.67
CA ILE A 382 -1.35 6.91 -16.44
C ILE A 382 -2.48 7.92 -16.41
N VAL A 383 -3.72 7.42 -16.30
CA VAL A 383 -4.92 8.25 -16.35
C VAL A 383 -5.84 7.94 -15.16
N PRO A 384 -6.77 8.85 -14.79
CA PRO A 384 -7.74 8.58 -13.75
C PRO A 384 -8.54 7.29 -14.01
N LEU A 385 -8.92 6.62 -12.92
CA LEU A 385 -9.71 5.37 -12.99
C LEU A 385 -11.04 5.57 -13.72
N PHE A 386 -11.72 6.69 -13.47
CA PHE A 386 -13.00 7.04 -14.08
C PHE A 386 -12.89 8.29 -14.97
N GLY A 387 -13.72 8.34 -16.01
CA GLY A 387 -13.81 9.48 -16.93
C GLY A 387 -12.88 9.38 -18.14
N PRO A 388 -12.79 10.46 -18.93
CA PRO A 388 -11.94 10.54 -20.12
C PRO A 388 -10.46 10.29 -19.79
N PRO A 389 -9.71 9.58 -20.66
CA PRO A 389 -8.30 9.30 -20.44
C PRO A 389 -7.45 10.52 -20.83
N GLU A 390 -7.51 11.55 -19.99
CA GLU A 390 -6.65 12.73 -20.09
C GLU A 390 -5.34 12.48 -19.33
N GLY A 391 -4.21 12.57 -20.02
CA GLY A 391 -2.90 12.36 -19.41
C GLY A 391 -1.76 12.44 -20.41
N THR A 392 -0.57 12.77 -19.91
CA THR A 392 0.66 12.81 -20.70
C THR A 392 1.08 11.38 -21.06
N ALA A 393 1.40 11.16 -22.34
CA ALA A 393 2.00 9.91 -22.81
C ALA A 393 3.53 9.98 -22.68
N PHE A 394 4.13 8.91 -22.21
CA PHE A 394 5.55 8.73 -22.01
C PHE A 394 6.08 7.68 -22.99
N PRO A 395 7.32 7.85 -23.49
CA PRO A 395 7.94 6.82 -24.31
C PRO A 395 8.13 5.54 -23.50
N THR A 396 7.90 4.40 -24.13
CA THR A 396 8.34 3.11 -23.60
C THR A 396 9.86 2.99 -23.71
N VAL A 397 10.45 2.05 -22.96
CA VAL A 397 11.90 1.84 -22.99
C VAL A 397 12.29 1.26 -24.35
N GLU A 398 13.29 1.86 -24.99
CA GLU A 398 13.97 1.23 -26.13
C GLU A 398 14.81 0.06 -25.59
N VAL A 399 14.23 -1.13 -25.66
CA VAL A 399 14.91 -2.39 -25.36
C VAL A 399 15.06 -3.17 -26.64
N GLU A 400 16.26 -3.69 -26.93
CA GLU A 400 16.51 -4.58 -28.07
C GLU A 400 15.57 -5.80 -28.05
N ARG A 401 15.24 -6.28 -26.84
CA ARG A 401 14.21 -7.29 -26.59
C ARG A 401 13.46 -6.98 -25.30
N ASN A 402 12.15 -6.89 -25.39
CA ASN A 402 11.29 -6.84 -24.22
C ASN A 402 11.33 -8.22 -23.50
N PRO A 403 11.82 -8.30 -22.24
CA PRO A 403 12.02 -9.56 -21.53
C PRO A 403 10.71 -10.27 -21.17
N TRP A 404 9.58 -9.56 -21.16
CA TRP A 404 8.28 -10.11 -20.73
C TRP A 404 7.48 -10.76 -21.84
N VAL A 405 7.93 -10.67 -23.10
CA VAL A 405 7.18 -11.18 -24.26
C VAL A 405 6.89 -12.67 -24.14
N THR A 406 7.87 -13.49 -23.78
CA THR A 406 7.68 -14.95 -23.65
C THR A 406 6.74 -15.29 -22.50
N LEU A 407 6.88 -14.62 -21.35
CA LEU A 407 5.99 -14.81 -20.20
C LEU A 407 4.56 -14.43 -20.54
N ALA A 408 4.35 -13.29 -21.19
CA ALA A 408 3.02 -12.84 -21.59
C ALA A 408 2.37 -13.78 -22.60
N ARG A 409 3.13 -14.32 -23.57
CA ARG A 409 2.62 -15.34 -24.50
C ARG A 409 2.15 -16.59 -23.77
N LEU A 410 2.93 -17.06 -22.79
CA LEU A 410 2.55 -18.22 -21.98
C LEU A 410 1.26 -17.95 -21.17
N VAL A 411 1.12 -16.77 -20.56
CA VAL A 411 -0.09 -16.42 -19.83
C VAL A 411 -1.29 -16.32 -20.77
N GLU A 412 -1.15 -15.63 -21.90
CA GLU A 412 -2.20 -15.45 -22.91
C GLU A 412 -2.68 -16.79 -23.49
N VAL A 413 -1.77 -17.71 -23.80
CA VAL A 413 -2.14 -19.00 -24.39
C VAL A 413 -2.86 -19.90 -23.39
N VAL A 414 -2.45 -19.88 -22.12
CA VAL A 414 -3.12 -20.65 -21.07
C VAL A 414 -4.49 -20.05 -20.75
N ASP A 415 -4.64 -18.73 -20.79
CA ASP A 415 -5.93 -18.02 -20.69
C ASP A 415 -6.89 -18.44 -21.80
N GLU A 416 -6.40 -18.48 -23.04
CA GLU A 416 -7.18 -18.92 -24.20
C GLU A 416 -7.65 -20.37 -24.02
N ILE A 417 -6.74 -21.29 -23.67
CA ILE A 417 -7.11 -22.70 -23.46
C ILE A 417 -8.13 -22.85 -22.32
N GLN A 418 -7.98 -22.09 -21.22
CA GLN A 418 -8.91 -22.10 -20.09
C GLN A 418 -10.35 -21.79 -20.52
N ALA A 419 -10.56 -20.90 -21.51
CA ALA A 419 -11.89 -20.55 -22.01
C ALA A 419 -12.63 -21.72 -22.69
N HIS A 420 -11.90 -22.78 -23.09
CA HIS A 420 -12.42 -23.95 -23.79
C HIS A 420 -12.48 -25.21 -22.91
N THR A 421 -12.24 -25.11 -21.60
CA THR A 421 -12.30 -26.24 -20.68
C THR A 421 -12.89 -25.87 -19.32
N THR A 422 -13.52 -26.85 -18.67
CA THR A 422 -13.95 -26.73 -17.26
C THR A 422 -12.85 -27.15 -16.28
N THR A 423 -11.76 -27.75 -16.76
CA THR A 423 -10.59 -28.04 -15.94
C THR A 423 -9.92 -26.73 -15.57
N ARG A 424 -9.76 -26.48 -14.28
CA ARG A 424 -9.07 -25.27 -13.81
C ARG A 424 -7.58 -25.38 -14.12
N LEU A 425 -7.08 -24.47 -14.92
CA LEU A 425 -5.68 -24.32 -15.29
C LEU A 425 -5.02 -23.24 -14.45
N THR A 426 -3.70 -23.40 -14.30
CA THR A 426 -2.81 -22.41 -13.72
C THR A 426 -1.66 -22.19 -14.68
N VAL A 427 -1.06 -21.00 -14.66
CA VAL A 427 0.13 -20.74 -15.47
C VAL A 427 1.25 -21.66 -14.98
N PRO A 428 1.84 -22.49 -15.86
CA PRO A 428 2.95 -23.37 -15.49
C PRO A 428 4.21 -22.56 -15.19
N ASP A 429 5.15 -23.15 -14.45
CA ASP A 429 6.43 -22.52 -14.14
C ASP A 429 7.19 -22.19 -15.45
N PRO A 430 7.43 -20.91 -15.76
CA PRO A 430 8.11 -20.52 -16.99
C PRO A 430 9.53 -21.06 -17.11
N ALA A 431 10.19 -21.41 -16.00
CA ALA A 431 11.55 -21.96 -16.02
C ALA A 431 11.61 -23.39 -16.56
N VAL A 432 10.50 -24.14 -16.51
CA VAL A 432 10.42 -25.52 -17.03
C VAL A 432 9.77 -25.61 -18.41
N VAL A 433 8.98 -24.61 -18.81
CA VAL A 433 8.33 -24.59 -20.13
C VAL A 433 9.35 -24.30 -21.22
N THR A 434 9.49 -25.26 -22.14
CA THR A 434 10.36 -25.11 -23.31
C THR A 434 9.71 -24.23 -24.38
N MET A 435 10.54 -23.61 -25.23
CA MET A 435 10.04 -22.86 -26.40
C MET A 435 9.31 -23.74 -27.42
N LYS A 436 9.47 -25.07 -27.37
CA LYS A 436 8.70 -26.00 -28.19
C LYS A 436 7.30 -26.17 -27.62
N GLU A 437 7.20 -26.47 -26.32
CA GLU A 437 5.91 -26.60 -25.63
C GLU A 437 5.09 -25.31 -25.74
N LEU A 438 5.70 -24.13 -25.58
CA LEU A 438 4.99 -22.86 -25.77
C LEU A 438 4.41 -22.75 -27.20
N ARG A 439 5.16 -23.14 -28.24
CA ARG A 439 4.64 -23.12 -29.62
C ARG A 439 3.53 -24.14 -29.83
N ASP A 440 3.66 -25.32 -29.24
CA ASP A 440 2.64 -26.36 -29.31
C ASP A 440 1.34 -25.87 -28.63
N LEU A 441 1.44 -25.17 -27.49
CA LEU A 441 0.30 -24.50 -26.84
C LEU A 441 -0.31 -23.40 -27.73
N GLU A 442 0.54 -22.56 -28.36
CA GLU A 442 0.07 -21.46 -29.21
C GLU A 442 -0.71 -21.96 -30.41
N GLU A 443 -0.25 -23.03 -31.03
CA GLU A 443 -0.98 -23.69 -32.11
C GLU A 443 -2.33 -24.25 -31.65
N VAL A 444 -2.38 -24.86 -30.46
CA VAL A 444 -3.66 -25.30 -29.89
C VAL A 444 -4.59 -24.11 -29.70
N ALA A 445 -4.10 -22.98 -29.19
CA ALA A 445 -4.88 -21.75 -29.05
C ALA A 445 -5.33 -21.16 -30.40
N GLU A 446 -4.49 -21.20 -31.45
CA GLU A 446 -4.88 -20.84 -32.82
C GLU A 446 -6.06 -21.70 -33.31
N LEU A 447 -5.97 -23.02 -33.13
CA LEU A 447 -7.04 -23.95 -33.47
C LEU A 447 -8.34 -23.66 -32.69
N LEU A 448 -8.24 -23.39 -31.39
CA LEU A 448 -9.40 -23.09 -30.53
C LEU A 448 -10.09 -21.76 -30.91
N ARG A 449 -9.33 -20.77 -31.39
CA ARG A 449 -9.87 -19.53 -31.99
C ARG A 449 -10.55 -19.74 -33.35
N GLY A 450 -10.54 -20.97 -33.87
CA GLY A 450 -11.12 -21.34 -35.16
C GLY A 450 -10.20 -21.03 -36.35
N GLU A 451 -8.92 -20.74 -36.10
CA GLU A 451 -7.95 -20.52 -37.16
C GLU A 451 -7.59 -21.84 -37.85
N VAL A 452 -7.16 -21.76 -39.12
CA VAL A 452 -6.69 -22.91 -39.90
C VAL A 452 -5.18 -22.96 -39.85
N VAL A 453 -4.63 -23.93 -39.13
CA VAL A 453 -3.18 -24.13 -39.04
C VAL A 453 -2.71 -24.95 -40.24
N SER A 454 -1.65 -24.52 -40.93
CA SER A 454 -1.05 -25.25 -42.05
C SER A 454 0.30 -25.81 -41.66
N LYS A 455 0.53 -27.11 -41.88
CA LYS A 455 1.79 -27.78 -41.53
C LYS A 455 2.36 -28.65 -42.64
N PRO A 456 3.69 -28.68 -42.80
CA PRO A 456 4.32 -29.73 -43.58
C PRO A 456 4.04 -31.08 -42.93
N TRP A 457 3.97 -32.14 -43.74
CA TRP A 457 3.76 -33.50 -43.29
C TRP A 457 4.64 -34.44 -44.13
N ASP A 458 5.17 -35.50 -43.52
CA ASP A 458 6.12 -36.40 -44.19
C ASP A 458 5.50 -37.75 -44.53
N SER A 459 4.75 -38.32 -43.59
CA SER A 459 3.99 -39.54 -43.81
C SER A 459 2.92 -39.74 -42.75
N PHE A 460 1.91 -40.54 -43.05
CA PHE A 460 0.83 -40.86 -42.14
C PHE A 460 0.46 -42.33 -42.24
N THR A 461 0.40 -43.06 -41.13
CA THR A 461 0.03 -44.49 -41.14
C THR A 461 -1.47 -44.65 -40.92
N LEU A 462 -2.14 -45.33 -41.86
CA LEU A 462 -3.51 -45.77 -41.75
C LEU A 462 -3.56 -47.22 -41.24
N HIS A 463 -4.26 -47.44 -40.14
CA HIS A 463 -4.57 -48.77 -39.62
C HIS A 463 -5.89 -49.26 -40.22
N LEU A 464 -5.83 -50.18 -41.19
CA LEU A 464 -6.99 -50.76 -41.85
C LEU A 464 -7.42 -52.05 -41.13
N HIS A 465 -8.72 -52.21 -40.88
CA HIS A 465 -9.22 -53.48 -40.34
C HIS A 465 -8.96 -54.67 -41.27
N PRO A 466 -8.80 -55.89 -40.72
CA PRO A 466 -8.54 -57.09 -41.51
C PRO A 466 -9.63 -57.30 -42.59
N GLY A 467 -9.21 -57.55 -43.83
CA GLY A 467 -10.10 -57.76 -44.96
C GLY A 467 -10.55 -56.49 -45.71
N ARG A 468 -10.16 -55.29 -45.27
CA ARG A 468 -10.27 -54.08 -46.10
C ARG A 468 -9.18 -54.08 -47.17
N ALA A 469 -9.58 -53.81 -48.41
CA ALA A 469 -8.62 -53.61 -49.50
C ALA A 469 -7.76 -52.36 -49.24
N THR A 470 -6.46 -52.48 -49.47
CA THR A 470 -5.56 -51.32 -49.50
C THR A 470 -5.98 -50.38 -50.63
N PRO A 471 -6.06 -49.06 -50.39
CA PRO A 471 -6.43 -48.13 -51.45
C PRO A 471 -5.37 -48.14 -52.57
N GLU A 472 -5.75 -48.57 -53.78
CA GLU A 472 -4.88 -48.64 -54.96
C GLU A 472 -4.80 -47.30 -55.74
N MET A 473 -5.16 -46.17 -55.12
CA MET A 473 -5.23 -44.88 -55.81
C MET A 473 -3.87 -44.18 -55.87
N ASP A 474 -3.47 -43.75 -57.07
CA ASP A 474 -2.25 -42.96 -57.32
C ASP A 474 -2.27 -41.57 -56.65
N ALA A 475 -3.48 -41.04 -56.39
CA ALA A 475 -3.69 -39.76 -55.72
C ALA A 475 -4.98 -39.80 -54.89
N MET A 476 -4.91 -39.33 -53.65
CA MET A 476 -6.07 -39.21 -52.77
C MET A 476 -6.01 -37.97 -51.89
N THR A 477 -7.19 -37.45 -51.54
CA THR A 477 -7.36 -36.54 -50.42
C THR A 477 -7.72 -37.38 -49.20
N ALA A 478 -7.02 -37.16 -48.08
CA ALA A 478 -7.29 -37.85 -46.83
C ALA A 478 -7.76 -36.85 -45.78
N MET A 479 -8.71 -37.27 -44.95
CA MET A 479 -9.11 -36.55 -43.74
C MET A 479 -8.85 -37.46 -42.55
N VAL A 480 -8.04 -36.97 -41.62
CA VAL A 480 -7.70 -37.65 -40.37
C VAL A 480 -8.32 -36.86 -39.24
N VAL A 481 -8.90 -37.57 -38.26
CA VAL A 481 -9.49 -36.96 -37.07
C VAL A 481 -8.78 -37.52 -35.86
N ASN A 482 -8.19 -36.63 -35.07
CA ASN A 482 -7.53 -37.00 -33.80
C ASN A 482 -8.22 -36.28 -32.64
N ASP A 483 -8.17 -36.89 -31.45
CA ASP A 483 -8.53 -36.19 -30.22
C ASP A 483 -7.54 -35.03 -30.02
N LEU A 484 -8.06 -33.84 -29.78
CA LEU A 484 -7.24 -32.70 -29.38
C LEU A 484 -7.08 -32.75 -27.87
N LYS A 485 -5.88 -33.15 -27.42
CA LYS A 485 -5.48 -33.12 -26.02
C LYS A 485 -4.22 -32.30 -25.87
N VAL A 486 -4.11 -31.59 -24.76
CA VAL A 486 -2.95 -30.76 -24.46
C VAL A 486 -2.57 -30.90 -22.99
N GLN A 487 -1.27 -30.90 -22.72
CA GLN A 487 -0.72 -30.86 -21.37
C GLN A 487 -0.41 -29.40 -21.02
N VAL A 488 -0.99 -28.89 -19.93
CA VAL A 488 -0.69 -27.55 -19.39
C VAL A 488 -0.24 -27.72 -17.95
N GLY A 489 1.07 -27.62 -17.73
CA GLY A 489 1.67 -27.98 -16.44
C GLY A 489 1.38 -29.44 -16.09
N ASP A 490 0.74 -29.67 -14.95
CA ASP A 490 0.36 -31.01 -14.50
C ASP A 490 -1.03 -31.47 -15.01
N ALA A 491 -1.79 -30.60 -15.70
CA ALA A 491 -3.13 -30.91 -16.17
C ALA A 491 -3.13 -31.39 -17.63
N GLU A 492 -3.69 -32.59 -17.88
CA GLU A 492 -4.07 -33.03 -19.23
C GLU A 492 -5.51 -32.57 -19.52
N VAL A 493 -5.70 -31.89 -20.64
CA VAL A 493 -6.99 -31.30 -21.01
C VAL A 493 -7.46 -31.86 -22.34
N ALA A 494 -8.68 -32.40 -22.36
CA ALA A 494 -9.37 -32.79 -23.60
C ALA A 494 -10.15 -31.59 -24.16
N LEU A 495 -9.90 -31.26 -25.43
CA LEU A 495 -10.39 -30.06 -26.09
C LEU A 495 -11.21 -30.37 -27.35
N GLY A 496 -11.78 -31.58 -27.46
CA GLY A 496 -12.53 -32.02 -28.63
C GLY A 496 -11.63 -32.70 -29.66
N TYR A 497 -11.74 -32.33 -30.92
CA TYR A 497 -11.06 -33.01 -32.03
C TYR A 497 -10.37 -32.03 -32.96
N VAL A 498 -9.31 -32.51 -33.60
CA VAL A 498 -8.65 -31.83 -34.71
C VAL A 498 -8.84 -32.64 -35.99
N GLN A 499 -9.39 -31.98 -37.00
CA GLN A 499 -9.47 -32.49 -38.37
C GLN A 499 -8.25 -32.05 -39.14
N MET A 500 -7.46 -33.01 -39.60
CA MET A 500 -6.34 -32.77 -40.51
C MET A 500 -6.77 -33.17 -41.92
N VAL A 501 -6.84 -32.19 -42.82
CA VAL A 501 -7.13 -32.40 -44.24
C VAL A 501 -5.81 -32.41 -45.00
N ILE A 502 -5.52 -33.54 -45.63
CA ILE A 502 -4.36 -33.77 -46.47
C ILE A 502 -4.82 -33.68 -47.94
N PRO A 503 -4.42 -32.64 -48.68
CA PRO A 503 -5.00 -32.36 -49.98
C PRO A 503 -4.56 -33.38 -51.06
N ALA A 504 -3.31 -33.86 -51.00
CA ALA A 504 -2.75 -34.79 -51.97
C ALA A 504 -1.76 -35.77 -51.31
N ALA A 505 -2.18 -37.02 -51.18
CA ALA A 505 -1.40 -38.14 -50.65
C ALA A 505 -1.37 -39.29 -51.65
N ARG A 506 -0.34 -40.13 -51.56
CA ARG A 506 -0.28 -41.45 -52.22
C ARG A 506 0.13 -42.51 -51.22
N VAL A 507 -0.22 -43.76 -51.50
CA VAL A 507 0.29 -44.90 -50.70
C VAL A 507 1.77 -45.10 -51.02
N ARG A 508 2.59 -45.21 -49.98
CA ARG A 508 4.02 -45.54 -50.12
C ARG A 508 4.16 -46.89 -50.82
N PRO A 509 4.96 -46.99 -51.90
CA PRO A 509 5.19 -48.26 -52.58
C PRO A 509 5.82 -49.31 -51.66
N GLY A 510 5.20 -50.48 -51.55
CA GLY A 510 5.69 -51.60 -50.73
C GLY A 510 4.55 -52.48 -50.21
N PRO A 511 4.85 -53.70 -49.72
CA PRO A 511 3.83 -54.51 -49.05
C PRO A 511 3.38 -53.80 -47.75
N PRO A 512 2.07 -53.79 -47.44
CA PRO A 512 1.60 -53.24 -46.18
C PRO A 512 2.14 -54.06 -45.01
N VAL A 513 2.29 -53.42 -43.84
CA VAL A 513 2.75 -54.12 -42.64
C VAL A 513 1.55 -54.81 -42.00
N LEU A 514 1.62 -56.14 -41.88
CA LEU A 514 0.53 -56.94 -41.35
C LEU A 514 0.71 -57.13 -39.84
N HIS A 515 -0.34 -56.80 -39.10
CA HIS A 515 -0.49 -57.12 -37.68
C HIS A 515 -1.64 -58.14 -37.51
N ASP A 516 -1.71 -58.79 -36.34
CA ASP A 516 -2.70 -59.84 -36.08
C ASP A 516 -4.15 -59.32 -36.13
N ASP A 517 -4.35 -58.02 -35.90
CA ASP A 517 -5.65 -57.36 -35.76
C ASP A 517 -5.87 -56.19 -36.73
N HIS A 518 -4.87 -55.81 -37.55
CA HIS A 518 -4.97 -54.72 -38.53
C HIS A 518 -3.85 -54.75 -39.59
N VAL A 519 -3.98 -53.89 -40.60
CA VAL A 519 -3.02 -53.73 -41.70
C VAL A 519 -2.58 -52.27 -41.77
N ASP A 520 -1.28 -52.04 -41.71
CA ASP A 520 -0.67 -50.72 -41.76
C ASP A 520 -0.33 -50.31 -43.18
N VAL A 521 -0.87 -49.17 -43.60
CA VAL A 521 -0.60 -48.54 -44.88
C VAL A 521 -0.03 -47.15 -44.64
N VAL A 522 1.14 -46.86 -45.18
CA VAL A 522 1.76 -45.54 -45.03
C VAL A 522 1.40 -44.66 -46.21
N LEU A 523 0.84 -43.49 -45.94
CA LEU A 523 0.64 -42.40 -46.88
C LEU A 523 1.87 -41.50 -46.89
N GLU A 524 2.23 -40.97 -48.05
CA GLU A 524 3.27 -39.95 -48.23
C GLU A 524 2.80 -38.80 -49.14
N PRO A 525 3.38 -37.59 -49.00
CA PRO A 525 3.03 -36.44 -49.81
C PRO A 525 3.28 -36.68 -51.30
N MET A 526 2.33 -36.26 -52.14
CA MET A 526 2.55 -36.21 -53.58
C MET A 526 3.23 -34.92 -54.04
N ASN A 527 3.14 -33.87 -53.23
CA ASN A 527 3.66 -32.53 -53.50
C ASN A 527 3.99 -31.83 -52.17
N GLU A 528 4.48 -30.60 -52.25
CA GLU A 528 4.81 -29.78 -51.08
C GLU A 528 3.58 -29.09 -50.46
N MET A 529 2.35 -29.49 -50.82
CA MET A 529 1.16 -28.85 -50.22
C MET A 529 1.01 -29.28 -48.76
N PRO A 530 0.87 -28.31 -47.83
CA PRO A 530 0.75 -28.61 -46.41
C PRO A 530 -0.57 -29.30 -46.10
N ALA A 531 -0.58 -30.06 -45.00
CA ALA A 531 -1.81 -30.47 -44.35
C ALA A 531 -2.43 -29.26 -43.64
N THR A 532 -3.76 -29.19 -43.61
CA THR A 532 -4.50 -28.14 -42.89
C THR A 532 -5.22 -28.73 -41.69
N LEU A 533 -5.11 -28.09 -40.54
CA LEU A 533 -5.71 -28.51 -39.29
C LEU A 533 -6.85 -27.56 -38.93
N ARG A 534 -7.95 -28.12 -38.43
CA ARG A 534 -9.12 -27.38 -37.94
C ARG A 534 -9.68 -28.02 -36.69
N HIS A 535 -10.08 -27.20 -35.72
CA HIS A 535 -10.75 -27.65 -34.51
C HIS A 535 -12.24 -27.95 -34.75
N THR A 536 -12.77 -28.95 -34.05
CA THR A 536 -14.21 -29.18 -33.92
C THR A 536 -14.54 -29.76 -32.54
N THR A 537 -15.65 -29.34 -31.95
CA THR A 537 -16.15 -29.85 -30.67
C THR A 537 -17.00 -31.11 -30.83
N ALA A 538 -17.69 -31.26 -31.97
CA ALA A 538 -18.45 -32.47 -32.29
C ALA A 538 -17.52 -33.52 -32.90
N ASP A 539 -17.66 -34.77 -32.47
CA ASP A 539 -16.94 -35.90 -33.06
C ASP A 539 -17.31 -36.03 -34.54
N PRO A 540 -16.40 -35.72 -35.46
CA PRO A 540 -16.69 -35.76 -36.89
C PRO A 540 -16.44 -37.15 -37.49
N ARG A 541 -16.02 -38.12 -36.67
CA ARG A 541 -15.86 -39.50 -37.13
C ARG A 541 -17.25 -40.03 -37.51
N PRO A 542 -17.39 -40.69 -38.67
CA PRO A 542 -18.67 -41.28 -39.06
C PRO A 542 -19.11 -42.25 -37.96
N THR A 543 -20.38 -42.14 -37.55
CA THR A 543 -21.01 -43.15 -36.68
C THR A 543 -20.89 -44.48 -37.41
N GLN A 544 -20.13 -45.42 -36.82
CA GLN A 544 -19.89 -46.74 -37.42
C GLN A 544 -21.18 -47.52 -37.61
#